data_AF-A0A3D4URM8-F1
#
_entry.id   AF-A0A3D4URM8-F1
#
_cell.length_a   1.000
_cell.length_b   1.000
_cell.length_c   1.000
_cell.angle_alpha   90.00
_cell.angle_beta   90.00
_cell.angle_gamma   90.00
#
_symmetry.space_group_name_H-M   'P 1'
#
loop_
_entity.id
_entity.type
_entity.pdbx_description
1 polymer ?
#
loop_
_entity_poly.entity_id
_entity_poly.type
_entity_poly.pdbx_seq_one_letter_code
_entity_poly.pdbx_strand_id
1 'polypeptide(L)'
;SNVVDFNFAEKYLYGRVDRNFVSIRLNEKLSSLSTIKNSADLLNVRVFNFVADGFHELSRQFAKAAQIGKINRNEPYLTSLQAYEGYSSPDLAYSNYLTSFIDSIKIKISQDKINFRNFDEFIHYLKDYVSTVGFTFPITKTAFVKSRHNDYNTNGLTIEISDLSYEDDEQKIEDFVNSPNFEYYLNA
;
A
#
# COMPACT_ATOMS: atom_id res chain seq x y z
N SER A 1 -13.65 16.67 10.72
CA SER A 1 -12.34 16.12 10.33
C SER A 1 -12.57 15.21 9.14
N ASN A 2 -11.94 15.52 7.99
CA ASN A 2 -12.03 14.71 6.75
C ASN A 2 -10.90 13.66 6.66
N VAL A 3 -10.03 13.58 7.67
CA VAL A 3 -9.03 12.53 7.79
C VAL A 3 -9.73 11.21 8.10
N VAL A 4 -9.50 10.20 7.27
CA VAL A 4 -10.02 8.84 7.46
C VAL A 4 -8.86 7.91 7.78
N ASP A 5 -8.91 7.29 8.96
CA ASP A 5 -7.97 6.23 9.32
C ASP A 5 -8.37 4.91 8.64
N PHE A 6 -7.64 4.54 7.58
CA PHE A 6 -7.80 3.27 6.88
C PHE A 6 -7.10 2.11 7.61
N ASN A 7 -6.26 2.35 8.63
CA ASN A 7 -5.61 1.30 9.41
C ASN A 7 -6.47 0.79 10.57
N PHE A 8 -7.62 1.41 10.81
CA PHE A 8 -8.55 1.07 11.88
C PHE A 8 -9.68 0.13 11.43
N ALA A 9 -9.88 -0.95 12.18
CA ALA A 9 -10.98 -1.90 12.03
C ALA A 9 -11.17 -2.38 10.57
N GLU A 10 -12.41 -2.41 10.09
CA GLU A 10 -12.79 -2.96 8.78
C GLU A 10 -12.39 -2.07 7.61
N LYS A 11 -12.09 -0.78 7.84
CA LYS A 11 -11.62 0.14 6.78
C LYS A 11 -10.31 -0.34 6.16
N TYR A 12 -9.53 -1.09 6.93
CA TYR A 12 -8.34 -1.78 6.46
C TYR A 12 -8.60 -2.67 5.25
N LEU A 13 -9.80 -3.25 5.16
CA LEU A 13 -10.19 -4.17 4.09
C LEU A 13 -10.77 -3.46 2.86
N TYR A 14 -10.79 -2.13 2.85
CA TYR A 14 -11.31 -1.35 1.73
C TYR A 14 -10.53 -1.65 0.44
N GLY A 15 -11.26 -1.99 -0.64
CA GLY A 15 -10.67 -2.39 -1.92
C GLY A 15 -10.00 -3.77 -1.92
N ARG A 16 -10.05 -4.53 -0.82
CA ARG A 16 -9.39 -5.84 -0.68
C ARG A 16 -10.37 -7.00 -0.60
N VAL A 17 -11.60 -6.75 -0.16
CA VAL A 17 -12.65 -7.77 -0.03
C VAL A 17 -13.98 -7.32 -0.63
N ASP A 18 -14.82 -8.29 -0.99
CA ASP A 18 -16.23 -8.06 -1.31
C ASP A 18 -17.10 -7.94 -0.05
N ARG A 19 -18.41 -7.80 -0.23
CA ARG A 19 -19.39 -7.69 0.87
C ARG A 19 -19.47 -8.93 1.76
N ASN A 20 -18.97 -10.07 1.30
CA ASN A 20 -18.92 -11.33 2.02
C ASN A 20 -17.53 -11.60 2.62
N PHE A 21 -16.65 -10.58 2.65
CA PHE A 21 -15.27 -10.67 3.13
C PHE A 21 -14.38 -11.65 2.32
N VAL A 22 -14.77 -11.94 1.08
CA VAL A 22 -13.95 -12.72 0.14
C VAL A 22 -12.93 -11.78 -0.50
N SER A 23 -11.66 -12.20 -0.53
CA SER A 23 -10.59 -11.44 -1.18
C SER A 23 -10.93 -11.16 -2.64
N ILE A 24 -10.83 -9.89 -3.03
CA ILE A 24 -10.91 -9.44 -4.41
C ILE A 24 -9.52 -8.97 -4.87
N ARG A 25 -9.31 -8.98 -6.18
CA ARG A 25 -8.13 -8.41 -6.81
C ARG A 25 -8.51 -7.78 -8.13
N LEU A 26 -7.71 -6.80 -8.55
CA LEU A 26 -7.80 -6.25 -9.88
C LEU A 26 -7.51 -7.35 -10.91
N ASN A 27 -8.33 -7.44 -11.95
CA ASN A 27 -8.06 -8.31 -13.08
C ASN A 27 -7.30 -7.52 -14.15
N GLU A 28 -5.98 -7.64 -14.17
CA GLU A 28 -5.12 -6.85 -15.07
C GLU A 28 -5.41 -7.05 -16.56
N LYS A 29 -6.12 -8.13 -16.93
CA LYS A 29 -6.53 -8.40 -18.31
C LYS A 29 -7.84 -7.72 -18.70
N LEU A 30 -8.69 -7.39 -17.72
CA LEU A 30 -10.03 -6.82 -17.94
C LEU A 30 -10.15 -5.37 -17.46
N SER A 31 -9.28 -4.95 -16.54
CA SER A 31 -9.27 -3.61 -15.98
C SER A 31 -8.27 -2.72 -16.73
N SER A 32 -8.74 -1.60 -17.24
CA SER A 32 -7.86 -0.54 -17.76
C SER A 32 -7.37 0.34 -16.62
N LEU A 33 -6.08 0.32 -16.37
CA LEU A 33 -5.43 1.32 -15.53
C LEU A 33 -5.00 2.51 -16.38
N SER A 34 -5.13 3.71 -15.82
CA SER A 34 -4.69 4.95 -16.41
C SER A 34 -3.46 5.46 -15.68
N THR A 35 -2.49 5.93 -16.46
CA THR A 35 -1.31 6.62 -15.93
C THR A 35 -1.70 8.00 -15.39
N ILE A 36 -1.15 8.36 -14.23
CA ILE A 36 -1.31 9.70 -13.67
C ILE A 36 -0.36 10.67 -14.39
N LYS A 37 -0.90 11.77 -14.92
CA LYS A 37 -0.10 12.75 -15.67
C LYS A 37 0.81 13.61 -14.80
N ASN A 38 0.42 13.84 -13.55
CA ASN A 38 1.18 14.63 -12.58
C ASN A 38 1.86 13.67 -11.59
N SER A 39 2.73 12.81 -12.10
CA SER A 39 3.48 11.85 -11.28
C SER A 39 4.98 12.14 -11.32
N ALA A 40 5.66 11.77 -10.23
CA ALA A 40 7.12 11.74 -10.16
C ALA A 40 7.71 10.74 -11.18
N ASP A 41 6.97 9.64 -11.44
CA ASP A 41 7.26 8.69 -12.51
C ASP A 41 6.08 8.59 -13.49
N LEU A 42 6.24 9.21 -14.66
CA LEU A 42 5.23 9.30 -15.72
C LEU A 42 4.86 7.97 -16.38
N LEU A 43 5.60 6.89 -16.13
CA LEU A 43 5.33 5.59 -16.79
C LEU A 43 4.81 4.54 -15.81
N ASN A 44 5.17 4.66 -14.53
CA ASN A 44 4.92 3.60 -13.56
C ASN A 44 3.74 3.86 -12.62
N VAL A 45 3.32 5.12 -12.44
CA VAL A 45 2.19 5.42 -11.55
C VAL A 45 0.86 5.27 -12.29
N ARG A 46 0.18 4.15 -12.04
CA ARG A 46 -1.09 3.80 -12.70
C ARG A 46 -2.16 3.44 -11.68
N VAL A 47 -3.39 3.89 -11.89
CA VAL A 47 -4.55 3.61 -11.02
C VAL A 47 -5.79 3.44 -11.88
N PHE A 48 -6.95 3.13 -11.28
CA PHE A 48 -8.20 3.17 -12.04
C PHE A 48 -8.41 4.55 -12.68
N ASN A 49 -9.01 4.58 -13.87
CA ASN A 49 -9.28 5.81 -14.62
C ASN A 49 -9.97 6.89 -13.79
N PHE A 50 -11.02 6.54 -13.04
CA PHE A 50 -11.76 7.50 -12.22
C PHE A 50 -10.92 8.06 -11.06
N VAL A 51 -9.94 7.28 -10.57
CA VAL A 51 -9.00 7.71 -9.53
C VAL A 51 -7.98 8.67 -10.14
N ALA A 52 -7.46 8.34 -11.33
CA ALA A 52 -6.55 9.22 -12.07
C ALA A 52 -7.22 10.56 -12.42
N ASP A 53 -8.49 10.53 -12.87
CA ASP A 53 -9.28 11.73 -13.18
C ASP A 53 -9.53 12.59 -11.93
N GLY A 54 -9.91 11.96 -10.82
CA GLY A 54 -10.11 12.65 -9.54
C GLY A 54 -8.83 13.32 -9.04
N PHE A 55 -7.70 12.61 -9.08
CA PHE A 55 -6.41 13.16 -8.69
C PHE A 55 -5.94 14.28 -9.62
N HIS A 56 -6.22 14.17 -10.92
CA HIS A 56 -5.90 15.22 -11.88
C HIS A 56 -6.66 16.52 -11.57
N GLU A 57 -7.95 16.43 -11.27
CA GLU A 57 -8.74 17.61 -10.90
C GLU A 57 -8.26 18.20 -9.57
N LEU A 58 -8.00 17.36 -8.56
CA LEU A 58 -7.43 17.80 -7.29
C LEU A 58 -6.10 18.56 -7.49
N SER A 59 -5.18 17.98 -8.27
CA SER A 59 -3.90 18.60 -8.61
C SER A 59 -4.08 19.95 -9.31
N ARG A 60 -5.07 20.08 -10.21
CA ARG A 60 -5.39 21.36 -10.86
C ARG A 60 -5.92 22.39 -9.87
N GLN A 61 -6.73 22.00 -8.89
CA GLN A 61 -7.22 22.91 -7.87
C GLN A 61 -6.09 23.43 -6.97
N PHE A 62 -5.12 22.57 -6.63
CA PHE A 62 -3.91 22.97 -5.93
C PHE A 62 -3.07 23.97 -6.73
N ALA A 63 -2.83 23.69 -8.01
CA ALA A 63 -2.09 24.60 -8.89
C ALA A 63 -2.76 25.99 -8.98
N LYS A 64 -4.09 26.04 -9.10
CA LYS A 64 -4.84 27.30 -9.09
C LYS A 64 -4.73 28.02 -7.74
N ALA A 65 -4.89 27.29 -6.64
CA ALA A 65 -4.82 27.84 -5.29
C ALA A 65 -3.43 28.44 -5.01
N ALA A 66 -2.36 27.78 -5.44
CA ALA A 66 -1.00 28.29 -5.34
C ALA A 66 -0.84 29.57 -6.19
N GLN A 67 -1.33 29.57 -7.43
CA GLN A 67 -1.25 30.74 -8.33
C GLN A 67 -1.94 31.98 -7.78
N ILE A 68 -3.10 31.85 -7.13
CA ILE A 68 -3.81 32.98 -6.52
C ILE A 68 -3.35 33.31 -5.10
N GLY A 69 -2.38 32.56 -4.55
CA GLY A 69 -1.84 32.77 -3.21
C GLY A 69 -2.76 32.32 -2.07
N LYS A 70 -3.71 31.40 -2.35
CA LYS A 70 -4.59 30.81 -1.34
C LYS A 70 -3.88 29.76 -0.48
N ILE A 71 -2.83 29.14 -1.01
CA ILE A 71 -1.96 28.19 -0.30
C ILE A 71 -0.50 28.65 -0.42
N ASN A 72 0.33 28.23 0.53
CA ASN A 72 1.77 28.45 0.50
C ASN A 72 2.39 27.76 -0.73
N ARG A 73 3.35 28.42 -1.37
CA ARG A 73 4.02 27.94 -2.59
C ARG A 73 5.31 27.17 -2.31
N ASN A 74 5.76 27.15 -1.06
CA ASN A 74 7.05 26.61 -0.68
C ASN A 74 6.94 25.28 0.08
N GLU A 75 5.77 24.65 0.07
CA GLU A 75 5.57 23.33 0.69
C GLU A 75 6.02 22.22 -0.27
N PRO A 76 6.74 21.19 0.21
CA PRO A 76 7.33 20.15 -0.63
C PRO A 76 6.28 19.31 -1.36
N TYR A 77 5.24 18.84 -0.65
CA TYR A 77 4.23 17.93 -1.22
C TYR A 77 2.87 18.62 -1.44
N LEU A 78 2.46 19.53 -0.55
CA LEU A 78 1.12 20.13 -0.55
C LEU A 78 1.02 21.46 -1.32
N THR A 79 2.01 21.82 -2.13
CA THR A 79 1.89 22.93 -3.11
C THR A 79 1.45 22.42 -4.48
N SER A 80 2.15 21.39 -4.96
CA SER A 80 1.95 20.78 -6.28
C SER A 80 1.86 19.27 -6.07
N LEU A 81 0.64 18.78 -5.87
CA LEU A 81 0.40 17.36 -5.61
C LEU A 81 0.94 16.50 -6.73
N GLN A 82 1.96 15.69 -6.45
CA GLN A 82 2.51 14.72 -7.39
C GLN A 82 2.19 13.32 -6.90
N ALA A 83 1.92 12.40 -7.82
CA ALA A 83 1.76 11.00 -7.50
C ALA A 83 3.12 10.29 -7.58
N TYR A 84 3.49 9.56 -6.51
CA TYR A 84 4.76 8.86 -6.38
C TYR A 84 4.60 7.36 -6.61
N GLU A 85 3.54 6.77 -6.04
CA GLU A 85 3.20 5.37 -6.25
C GLU A 85 1.71 5.18 -6.56
N GLY A 86 1.41 4.04 -7.17
CA GLY A 86 0.07 3.63 -7.55
C GLY A 86 -0.02 2.10 -7.59
N TYR A 87 -0.84 1.55 -8.49
CA TYR A 87 -1.11 0.12 -8.54
C TYR A 87 0.15 -0.76 -8.61
N SER A 88 0.24 -1.73 -7.70
CA SER A 88 1.21 -2.81 -7.72
C SER A 88 0.52 -4.17 -7.81
N SER A 89 1.18 -5.15 -8.43
CA SER A 89 0.55 -6.47 -8.64
C SER A 89 0.46 -7.26 -7.33
N PRO A 90 -0.74 -7.70 -6.88
CA PRO A 90 -0.89 -8.52 -5.68
C PRO A 90 -0.25 -9.91 -5.83
N ASP A 91 -0.07 -10.38 -7.07
CA ASP A 91 0.58 -11.65 -7.37
C ASP A 91 2.08 -11.55 -7.09
N LEU A 92 2.71 -10.47 -7.53
CA LEU A 92 4.12 -10.17 -7.25
C LEU A 92 4.34 -9.89 -5.76
N ALA A 93 3.49 -9.06 -5.15
CA ALA A 93 3.58 -8.73 -3.72
C ALA A 93 3.51 -9.99 -2.85
N TYR A 94 2.57 -10.89 -3.13
CA TYR A 94 2.46 -12.17 -2.42
C TYR A 94 3.66 -13.08 -2.66
N SER A 95 4.21 -13.14 -3.88
CA SER A 95 5.40 -13.93 -4.19
C SER A 95 6.63 -13.44 -3.42
N ASN A 96 6.81 -12.13 -3.33
CA ASN A 96 7.90 -11.50 -2.57
C ASN A 96 7.74 -11.80 -1.08
N TYR A 97 6.53 -11.58 -0.55
CA TYR A 97 6.18 -11.92 0.83
C TYR A 97 6.49 -13.39 1.16
N LEU A 98 6.06 -14.33 0.31
CA LEU A 98 6.26 -15.76 0.54
C LEU A 98 7.75 -16.14 0.50
N THR A 99 8.53 -15.49 -0.36
CA THR A 99 9.99 -15.66 -0.40
C THR A 99 10.61 -15.25 0.94
N SER A 100 10.30 -14.05 1.44
CA SER A 100 10.80 -13.57 2.73
C SER A 100 10.35 -14.43 3.91
N PHE A 101 9.12 -14.94 3.86
CA PHE A 101 8.60 -15.88 4.87
C PHE A 101 9.38 -17.20 4.87
N ILE A 102 9.61 -17.79 3.69
CA ILE A 102 10.41 -19.02 3.54
C ILE A 102 11.85 -18.81 4.00
N ASP A 103 12.45 -17.67 3.68
CA ASP A 103 13.82 -17.36 4.12
C ASP A 103 13.89 -17.20 5.65
N SER A 104 12.87 -16.65 6.29
CA SER A 104 12.75 -16.61 7.75
C SER A 104 12.68 -18.01 8.38
N ILE A 105 11.96 -18.95 7.74
CA ILE A 105 11.93 -20.36 8.16
C ILE A 105 13.32 -21.00 8.04
N LYS A 106 14.02 -20.78 6.92
CA LYS A 106 15.38 -21.31 6.72
C LYS A 106 16.33 -20.82 7.82
N ILE A 107 16.29 -19.51 8.12
CA ILE A 107 17.09 -18.92 9.20
C ILE A 107 16.78 -19.61 10.54
N LYS A 108 15.50 -19.83 10.86
CA LYS A 108 15.10 -20.50 12.11
C LYS A 108 15.61 -21.95 12.19
N ILE A 109 15.45 -22.72 11.11
CA ILE A 109 15.95 -24.10 11.01
C ILE A 109 17.47 -24.14 11.26
N SER A 110 18.22 -23.23 10.63
CA SER A 110 19.67 -23.14 10.82
C SER A 110 20.06 -22.75 12.25
N GLN A 111 19.39 -21.77 12.85
CA GLN A 111 19.63 -21.34 14.24
C GLN A 111 19.36 -22.46 15.25
N ASP A 112 18.28 -23.20 15.05
CA ASP A 112 17.89 -24.33 15.91
C ASP A 112 18.69 -25.60 15.62
N LYS A 113 19.55 -25.60 14.59
CA LYS A 113 20.33 -26.75 14.13
C LYS A 113 19.46 -27.97 13.83
N ILE A 114 18.27 -27.74 13.27
CA ILE A 114 17.32 -28.80 12.91
C ILE A 114 17.81 -29.49 11.65
N ASN A 115 17.78 -30.82 11.64
CA ASN A 115 18.09 -31.62 10.47
C ASN A 115 16.95 -32.62 10.22
N PHE A 116 16.47 -32.67 8.97
CA PHE A 116 15.37 -33.53 8.56
C PHE A 116 15.93 -34.76 7.85
N ARG A 117 15.50 -35.95 8.28
CA ARG A 117 15.93 -37.23 7.67
C ARG A 117 15.11 -37.58 6.44
N ASN A 118 13.90 -37.05 6.35
CA ASN A 118 12.95 -37.29 5.28
C ASN A 118 12.00 -36.10 5.13
N PHE A 119 11.20 -36.12 4.07
CA PHE A 119 10.23 -35.08 3.77
C PHE A 119 9.10 -35.00 4.81
N ASP A 120 8.70 -36.13 5.39
CA ASP A 120 7.61 -36.16 6.37
C ASP A 120 7.97 -35.41 7.65
N GLU A 121 9.21 -35.54 8.14
CA GLU A 121 9.73 -34.76 9.27
C GLU A 121 9.71 -33.26 8.98
N PHE A 122 10.08 -32.86 7.76
CA PHE A 122 10.00 -31.46 7.33
C PHE A 122 8.55 -30.97 7.30
N ILE A 123 7.60 -31.76 6.78
CA ILE A 123 6.18 -31.39 6.74
C ILE A 123 5.58 -31.25 8.14
N HIS A 124 5.95 -32.12 9.08
CA HIS A 124 5.50 -31.98 10.47
C HIS A 124 6.03 -30.68 11.09
N TYR A 125 7.32 -30.39 10.94
CA TYR A 125 7.91 -29.14 11.42
C TYR A 125 7.23 -27.91 10.79
N LEU A 126 7.05 -27.93 9.47
CA LEU A 126 6.41 -26.83 8.75
C LEU A 126 4.98 -26.64 9.26
N LYS A 127 4.21 -27.71 9.44
CA LYS A 127 2.84 -27.64 9.96
C LYS A 127 2.80 -27.02 11.36
N ASP A 128 3.71 -27.41 12.25
CA ASP A 128 3.77 -26.88 13.61
C ASP A 128 4.19 -25.41 13.62
N TYR A 129 5.21 -25.06 12.82
CA TYR A 129 5.66 -23.68 12.66
C TYR A 129 4.52 -22.80 12.14
N VAL A 130 3.88 -23.21 11.05
CA VAL A 130 2.73 -22.56 10.44
C VAL A 130 1.56 -22.43 11.40
N SER A 131 1.25 -23.45 12.20
CA SER A 131 0.16 -23.40 13.17
C SER A 131 0.46 -22.41 14.31
N THR A 132 1.75 -22.19 14.60
CA THR A 132 2.20 -21.25 15.62
C THR A 132 2.18 -19.80 15.12
N VAL A 133 2.64 -19.55 13.89
CA VAL A 133 2.82 -18.19 13.37
C VAL A 133 1.74 -17.73 12.39
N GLY A 134 0.92 -18.65 11.89
CA GLY A 134 0.00 -18.45 10.76
C GLY A 134 -1.11 -17.44 11.00
N PHE A 135 -1.44 -17.15 12.28
CA PHE A 135 -2.35 -16.06 12.64
C PHE A 135 -1.75 -14.67 12.38
N THR A 136 -0.42 -14.56 12.50
CA THR A 136 0.33 -13.30 12.30
C THR A 136 0.92 -13.21 10.90
N PHE A 137 1.33 -14.36 10.33
CA PHE A 137 2.00 -14.47 9.05
C PHE A 137 1.17 -15.32 8.08
N PRO A 138 0.35 -14.69 7.23
CA PRO A 138 -0.61 -15.39 6.38
C PRO A 138 0.05 -16.18 5.27
N ILE A 139 -0.22 -17.48 5.22
CA ILE A 139 0.39 -18.35 4.21
C ILE A 139 -0.41 -18.35 2.92
N THR A 140 -1.73 -18.35 3.00
CA THR A 140 -2.57 -18.35 1.80
C THR A 140 -2.64 -16.93 1.22
N LYS A 141 -2.68 -16.83 -0.11
CA LYS A 141 -2.83 -15.54 -0.79
C LYS A 141 -4.07 -14.76 -0.33
N THR A 142 -5.18 -15.45 -0.13
CA THR A 142 -6.42 -14.84 0.39
C THR A 142 -6.24 -14.26 1.79
N ALA A 143 -5.49 -14.94 2.66
CA ALA A 143 -5.16 -14.39 3.98
C ALA A 143 -4.18 -13.21 3.86
N PHE A 144 -3.20 -13.30 2.95
CA PHE A 144 -2.23 -12.23 2.69
C PHE A 144 -2.90 -10.93 2.25
N VAL A 145 -3.77 -10.98 1.25
CA VAL A 145 -4.51 -9.81 0.73
C VAL A 145 -5.30 -9.10 1.86
N LYS A 146 -5.86 -9.88 2.80
CA LYS A 146 -6.60 -9.36 3.96
C LYS A 146 -5.72 -8.89 5.12
N SER A 147 -4.42 -9.14 5.07
CA SER A 147 -3.49 -8.88 6.17
C SER A 147 -2.74 -7.58 6.01
N ARG A 148 -2.17 -7.11 7.13
CA ARG A 148 -1.23 -5.96 7.23
C ARG A 148 0.03 -6.09 6.39
N HIS A 149 0.36 -7.29 5.90
CA HIS A 149 1.52 -7.52 5.04
C HIS A 149 1.27 -7.18 3.57
N ASN A 150 0.00 -6.97 3.18
CA ASN A 150 -0.34 -6.55 1.83
C ASN A 150 -0.53 -5.03 1.79
N ASP A 151 0.13 -4.38 0.84
CA ASP A 151 0.03 -2.95 0.62
C ASP A 151 -1.36 -2.55 0.06
N TYR A 152 -1.81 -1.35 0.38
CA TYR A 152 -3.00 -0.73 -0.19
C TYR A 152 -2.88 -0.50 -1.70
N ASN A 153 -1.67 -0.28 -2.20
CA ASN A 153 -1.40 -0.07 -3.62
C ASN A 153 -1.79 -1.27 -4.51
N THR A 154 -2.10 -2.43 -3.93
CA THR A 154 -2.52 -3.61 -4.69
C THR A 154 -3.97 -3.59 -5.21
N ASN A 155 -4.77 -2.58 -4.83
CA ASN A 155 -6.19 -2.48 -5.22
C ASN A 155 -6.46 -1.51 -6.39
N GLY A 156 -5.50 -0.66 -6.76
CA GLY A 156 -5.62 0.33 -7.84
C GLY A 156 -6.47 1.56 -7.51
N LEU A 157 -6.85 1.73 -6.24
CA LEU A 157 -7.65 2.83 -5.69
C LEU A 157 -6.83 3.85 -4.89
N THR A 158 -5.58 3.51 -4.59
CA THR A 158 -4.67 4.31 -3.75
C THR A 158 -3.62 5.00 -4.61
N ILE A 159 -3.27 6.22 -4.21
CA ILE A 159 -2.16 7.01 -4.75
C ILE A 159 -1.32 7.46 -3.58
N GLU A 160 -0.01 7.29 -3.67
CA GLU A 160 0.94 7.90 -2.75
C GLU A 160 1.34 9.28 -3.26
N ILE A 161 1.37 10.27 -2.37
CA ILE A 161 1.65 11.67 -2.72
C ILE A 161 3.03 12.16 -2.23
N SER A 162 3.86 11.23 -1.76
CA SER A 162 5.26 11.48 -1.39
C SER A 162 6.10 10.22 -1.57
N ASP A 163 7.40 10.42 -1.63
CA ASP A 163 8.47 9.41 -1.57
C ASP A 163 9.01 9.16 -0.15
N LEU A 164 8.34 9.70 0.87
CA LEU A 164 8.78 9.58 2.27
C LEU A 164 8.69 8.15 2.79
N SER A 165 9.61 7.81 3.70
CA SER A 165 9.56 6.55 4.42
C SER A 165 8.32 6.49 5.33
N TYR A 166 7.64 5.35 5.32
CA TYR A 166 6.55 5.07 6.24
C TYR A 166 7.00 5.00 7.71
N GLU A 167 8.29 4.78 7.96
CA GLU A 167 8.87 4.59 9.30
C GLU A 167 9.27 5.92 9.97
N ASP A 168 9.35 7.02 9.21
CA ASP A 168 9.74 8.33 9.74
C ASP A 168 8.51 9.16 10.13
N ASP A 169 8.07 9.00 11.38
CA ASP A 169 6.92 9.73 11.92
C ASP A 169 7.16 11.25 12.02
N GLU A 170 8.39 11.68 12.30
CA GLU A 170 8.72 13.09 12.46
C GLU A 170 8.58 13.82 11.12
N GLN A 171 9.13 13.24 10.05
CA GLN A 171 9.06 13.81 8.73
C GLN A 171 7.62 13.89 8.20
N LYS A 172 6.79 12.86 8.44
CA LYS A 172 5.36 12.90 8.09
C LYS A 172 4.61 14.01 8.82
N ILE A 173 4.95 14.27 10.09
CA ILE A 173 4.34 15.35 10.86
C ILE A 173 4.78 16.71 10.31
N GLU A 174 6.07 16.90 10.04
CA GLU A 174 6.62 18.16 9.53
C GLU A 174 6.07 18.50 8.14
N ASP A 175 6.17 17.58 7.19
CA ASP A 175 5.90 17.84 5.77
C ASP A 175 4.40 17.81 5.41
N PHE A 176 3.57 17.15 6.24
CA PHE A 176 2.12 17.06 6.00
C PHE A 176 1.29 17.70 7.11
N VAL A 177 1.37 17.20 8.36
CA VAL A 177 0.45 17.62 9.43
C VAL A 177 0.66 19.09 9.80
N ASN A 178 1.92 19.53 9.87
CA ASN A 178 2.30 20.90 10.20
C ASN A 178 2.31 21.83 8.98
N SER A 179 2.11 21.30 7.77
CA SER A 179 2.09 22.12 6.58
C SER A 179 0.96 23.16 6.65
N PRO A 180 1.22 24.44 6.37
CA PRO A 180 0.17 25.45 6.24
C PRO A 180 -0.87 25.12 5.17
N ASN A 181 -0.58 24.18 4.26
CA ASN A 181 -1.49 23.76 3.20
C ASN A 181 -2.35 22.55 3.60
N PHE A 182 -2.12 21.95 4.77
CA PHE A 182 -2.83 20.73 5.21
C PHE A 182 -4.34 20.94 5.32
N GLU A 183 -4.78 22.06 5.91
CA GLU A 183 -6.21 22.35 6.02
C GLU A 183 -6.87 22.53 4.65
N TYR A 184 -6.15 23.10 3.67
CA TYR A 184 -6.65 23.15 2.30
C TYR A 184 -6.77 21.76 1.70
N TYR A 185 -5.77 20.90 1.89
CA TYR A 185 -5.78 19.50 1.44
C TYR A 185 -6.96 18.70 1.97
N LEU A 186 -7.28 18.84 3.26
CA LEU A 186 -8.39 18.12 3.88
C LEU A 186 -9.77 18.53 3.34
N ASN A 187 -9.90 19.74 2.78
CA ASN A 187 -11.19 20.32 2.38
C ASN A 187 -11.32 20.55 0.86
N ALA A 188 -10.34 20.09 0.08
CA ALA A 188 -10.29 20.26 -1.38
C ALA A 188 -11.20 19.28 -2.13
#